data_AF-A0A251UMM6-F1
#
_entry.id   AF-A0A251UMM6-F1
#
_cell.length_a   1.000
_cell.length_b   1.000
_cell.length_c   1.000
_cell.angle_alpha   90.00
_cell.angle_beta   90.00
_cell.angle_gamma   90.00
#
_symmetry.space_group_name_H-M   'P 1'
#
loop_
_entity.id
_entity.type
_entity.pdbx_description
1 polymer ?
#
loop_
_entity_poly.entity_id
_entity_poly.type
_entity_poly.pdbx_seq_one_letter_code
_entity_poly.pdbx_strand_id
1 'polypeptide(L)'
;MISGYDQAERALNAVQLFSRMKVEQANEFVFASDVSACASLQAVDVGKWIHLQSMVLGYADVSFVSNSLVSMYMNCGGVVMRCQCL
;
A
#
# COMPACT_ATOMS: atom_id res chain seq x y z
N MET A 1 -20.48 4.43 -14.67
CA MET A 1 -19.85 3.25 -14.05
C MET A 1 -18.81 2.68 -15.02
N ILE A 2 -17.58 3.16 -14.93
CA ILE A 2 -16.37 2.62 -15.63
C ILE A 2 -15.15 2.83 -14.72
N SER A 3 -15.18 3.86 -13.86
CA SER A 3 -14.10 4.24 -12.95
C SER A 3 -13.68 3.18 -11.91
N GLY A 4 -14.51 2.17 -11.62
CA GLY A 4 -14.16 1.08 -10.70
C GLY A 4 -13.29 -0.02 -11.34
N TYR A 5 -13.52 -0.32 -12.63
CA TYR A 5 -12.75 -1.33 -13.36
C TYR A 5 -11.31 -0.86 -13.62
N ASP A 6 -11.14 0.40 -13.99
CA ASP A 6 -9.83 1.01 -14.28
C ASP A 6 -8.94 1.09 -13.01
N GLN A 7 -9.56 1.33 -11.83
CA GLN A 7 -8.84 1.31 -10.55
C GLN A 7 -8.46 -0.10 -10.10
N ALA A 8 -9.33 -1.09 -10.29
CA ALA A 8 -9.04 -2.48 -9.96
C ALA A 8 -7.94 -3.07 -10.87
N GLU A 9 -7.98 -2.76 -12.16
CA GLU A 9 -6.97 -3.21 -13.12
C GLU A 9 -5.59 -2.58 -12.84
N ARG A 10 -5.55 -1.27 -12.57
CA ARG A 10 -4.32 -0.60 -12.12
C ARG A 10 -3.81 -1.19 -10.81
N ALA A 11 -4.71 -1.53 -9.90
CA ALA A 11 -4.31 -2.08 -8.62
C ALA A 11 -3.71 -3.49 -8.73
N LEU A 12 -4.31 -4.36 -9.56
CA LEU A 12 -3.75 -5.68 -9.85
C LEU A 12 -2.40 -5.59 -10.56
N ASN A 13 -2.27 -4.66 -11.51
CA ASN A 13 -1.01 -4.42 -12.20
C ASN A 13 0.07 -3.93 -11.25
N ALA A 14 -0.27 -3.06 -10.30
CA ALA A 14 0.66 -2.58 -9.27
C ALA A 14 1.21 -3.74 -8.43
N VAL A 15 0.33 -4.57 -7.85
CA VAL A 15 0.72 -5.75 -7.06
C VAL A 15 1.57 -6.75 -7.88
N GLN A 16 1.23 -6.98 -9.15
CA GLN A 16 2.04 -7.83 -10.03
C GLN A 16 3.41 -7.23 -10.35
N LEU A 17 3.48 -5.91 -10.53
CA LEU A 17 4.72 -5.19 -10.77
C LEU A 17 5.62 -5.28 -9.53
N PHE A 18 5.06 -5.14 -8.32
CA PHE A 18 5.79 -5.31 -7.07
C PHE A 18 6.36 -6.72 -6.91
N SER A 19 5.56 -7.75 -7.24
CA SER A 19 6.01 -9.16 -7.22
C SER A 19 7.15 -9.44 -8.20
N ARG A 20 7.24 -8.67 -9.30
CA ARG A 20 8.28 -8.83 -10.33
C ARG A 20 9.47 -7.91 -10.11
N MET A 21 9.30 -6.83 -9.36
CA MET A 21 10.40 -5.92 -9.04
C MET A 21 11.35 -6.58 -8.05
N LYS A 22 12.64 -6.54 -8.38
CA LYS A 22 13.69 -6.90 -7.43
C LYS A 22 13.60 -5.94 -6.25
N VAL A 23 13.68 -6.48 -5.06
CA VAL A 23 13.67 -5.75 -3.78
C VAL A 23 14.63 -4.54 -3.79
N GLU A 24 15.75 -4.64 -4.51
CA GLU A 24 16.75 -3.57 -4.66
C GLU A 24 16.35 -2.40 -5.58
N GLN A 25 15.25 -2.48 -6.34
CA GLN A 25 14.75 -1.40 -7.22
C GLN A 25 13.42 -0.81 -6.78
N ALA A 26 12.89 -1.25 -5.64
CA ALA A 26 11.63 -0.71 -5.11
C ALA A 26 11.89 0.67 -4.49
N ASN A 27 11.31 1.71 -5.10
CA ASN A 27 11.36 3.10 -4.60
C ASN A 27 10.12 3.43 -3.75
N GLU A 28 10.18 4.51 -2.98
CA GLU A 28 9.06 5.00 -2.17
C GLU A 28 7.77 5.25 -2.98
N PHE A 29 7.92 5.62 -4.26
CA PHE A 29 6.79 5.82 -5.18
C PHE A 29 6.07 4.51 -5.52
N VAL A 30 6.83 3.43 -5.71
CA VAL A 30 6.31 2.09 -5.98
C VAL A 30 5.47 1.63 -4.79
N PHE A 31 6.05 1.75 -3.59
CA PHE A 31 5.35 1.45 -2.34
C PHE A 31 4.03 2.22 -2.21
N ALA A 32 4.03 3.52 -2.47
CA ALA A 32 2.81 4.32 -2.38
C ALA A 32 1.76 3.91 -3.42
N SER A 33 2.17 3.62 -4.66
CA SER A 33 1.24 3.14 -5.70
C SER A 33 0.65 1.78 -5.37
N ASP A 34 1.45 0.84 -4.86
CA ASP A 34 0.99 -0.50 -4.49
C ASP A 34 0.08 -0.48 -3.27
N VAL A 35 0.36 0.39 -2.31
CA VAL A 35 -0.48 0.57 -1.13
C VAL A 35 -1.82 1.21 -1.50
N SER A 36 -1.82 2.20 -2.39
CA SER A 36 -3.04 2.82 -2.93
C SER A 36 -3.89 1.79 -3.71
N ALA A 37 -3.23 0.96 -4.51
CA ALA A 37 -3.84 -0.18 -5.19
C ALA A 37 -4.50 -1.15 -4.20
N CYS A 38 -3.79 -1.55 -3.15
CA CYS A 38 -4.31 -2.45 -2.12
C CYS A 38 -5.51 -1.82 -1.37
N ALA A 39 -5.47 -0.51 -1.14
CA ALA A 39 -6.58 0.22 -0.51
C ALA A 39 -7.85 0.17 -1.38
N SER A 40 -7.71 0.35 -2.70
CA SER A 40 -8.83 0.27 -3.64
C SER A 40 -9.39 -1.15 -3.79
N LEU A 41 -8.54 -2.17 -3.69
CA LEU A 41 -8.94 -3.58 -3.73
C LEU A 41 -9.40 -4.13 -2.37
N GLN A 42 -9.32 -3.33 -1.30
CA GLN A 42 -9.52 -3.76 0.09
C GLN A 42 -8.69 -5.00 0.48
N ALA A 43 -7.50 -5.14 -0.12
CA ALA A 43 -6.65 -6.31 -0.02
C ALA A 43 -5.69 -6.19 1.17
N VAL A 44 -6.20 -6.36 2.40
CA VAL A 44 -5.43 -6.21 3.65
C VAL A 44 -4.20 -7.10 3.70
N ASP A 45 -4.30 -8.34 3.21
CA ASP A 45 -3.19 -9.30 3.29
C ASP A 45 -2.00 -8.87 2.42
N VAL A 46 -2.27 -8.31 1.23
CA VAL A 46 -1.24 -7.73 0.36
C VAL A 46 -0.65 -6.48 1.02
N GLY A 47 -1.50 -5.64 1.61
CA GLY A 47 -1.07 -4.45 2.35
C GLY A 47 -0.14 -4.75 3.53
N LYS A 48 -0.37 -5.84 4.27
CA LYS A 48 0.54 -6.32 5.33
C LYS A 48 1.88 -6.76 4.77
N TRP A 49 1.88 -7.45 3.62
CA TRP A 49 3.10 -7.90 2.97
C TRP A 49 3.95 -6.71 2.52
N ILE A 50 3.32 -5.69 1.93
CA ILE A 50 3.98 -4.45 1.52
C ILE A 50 4.52 -3.68 2.75
N HIS A 51 3.78 -3.63 3.86
CA HIS A 51 4.25 -3.03 5.11
C HIS A 51 5.51 -3.74 5.65
N LEU A 52 5.51 -5.08 5.68
CA LEU A 52 6.70 -5.82 6.12
C LEU A 52 7.90 -5.52 5.21
N GLN A 53 7.67 -5.47 3.90
CA GLN A 53 8.72 -5.19 2.92
C GLN A 53 9.26 -3.77 3.06
N SER A 54 8.42 -2.77 3.33
CA SER A 54 8.87 -1.40 3.56
C SER A 54 9.71 -1.29 4.83
N MET A 55 9.43 -2.10 5.86
CA MET A 55 10.24 -2.16 7.07
C MET A 55 11.61 -2.79 6.82
N VAL A 56 11.66 -3.90 6.07
CA VAL A 56 12.91 -4.59 5.71
C VAL A 56 13.81 -3.70 4.84
N LEU A 57 13.22 -2.94 3.93
CA LEU A 57 13.95 -2.04 3.04
C LEU A 57 14.25 -0.66 3.64
N GLY A 58 13.74 -0.35 4.84
CA GLY A 58 13.94 0.95 5.49
C GLY A 58 13.09 2.10 4.93
N TYR A 59 12.04 1.79 4.14
CA TYR A 59 11.08 2.77 3.63
C TYR A 59 9.90 3.03 4.59
N ALA A 60 9.79 2.30 5.70
CA ALA A 60 8.72 2.48 6.68
C ALA A 60 8.70 3.89 7.32
N ASP A 61 9.87 4.50 7.51
CA ASP A 61 9.99 5.86 8.08
C ASP A 61 9.73 6.98 7.06
N VAL A 62 9.58 6.65 5.78
CA VAL A 62 9.26 7.65 4.76
C VAL A 62 7.81 8.10 4.98
N SER A 63 7.62 9.38 5.34
CA SER A 63 6.31 9.97 5.64
C SER A 63 5.26 9.72 4.55
N PHE A 64 5.70 9.63 3.30
CA PHE A 64 4.81 9.35 2.17
C PHE A 64 4.31 7.89 2.13
N VAL A 65 5.20 6.92 2.42
CA VAL A 65 4.87 5.49 2.44
C VAL A 65 4.03 5.16 3.67
N SER A 66 4.41 5.68 4.84
CA SER A 66 3.66 5.48 6.08
C SER A 66 2.24 6.08 6.00
N ASN A 67 2.07 7.28 5.46
CA ASN A 67 0.75 7.89 5.27
C ASN A 67 -0.12 7.09 4.29
N SER A 68 0.48 6.57 3.22
CA SER A 68 -0.20 5.67 2.29
C SER A 68 -0.66 4.38 2.98
N LEU A 69 0.20 3.77 3.80
CA LEU A 69 -0.10 2.54 4.55
C LEU A 69 -1.25 2.76 5.54
N VAL A 70 -1.21 3.84 6.30
CA VAL A 70 -2.30 4.23 7.21
C VAL A 70 -3.60 4.40 6.44
N SER A 71 -3.58 5.10 5.30
CA SER A 71 -4.75 5.28 4.44
C SER A 71 -5.30 3.95 3.94
N MET A 72 -4.45 3.00 3.59
CA MET A 72 -4.86 1.65 3.16
C MET A 72 -5.51 0.85 4.30
N TYR A 73 -4.92 0.84 5.49
CA TYR A 73 -5.53 0.19 6.66
C TYR A 73 -6.89 0.81 7.00
N MET A 74 -7.01 2.14 6.93
CA MET A 74 -8.29 2.84 7.14
C MET A 74 -9.34 2.46 6.08
N ASN A 75 -8.97 2.36 4.81
CA ASN A 75 -9.91 2.07 3.71
C ASN A 75 -10.36 0.60 3.69
N CYS A 76 -9.52 -0.33 4.15
CA CYS A 76 -9.88 -1.74 4.26
C CYS A 76 -10.65 -2.11 5.55
N GLY A 77 -11.10 -1.12 6.33
CA GLY A 77 -11.84 -1.33 7.58
C GLY A 77 -10.96 -1.67 8.80
N GLY A 78 -9.63 -1.60 8.67
CA GLY A 78 -8.66 -1.80 9.74
C GLY A 78 -8.44 -0.54 10.57
N VAL A 79 -9.43 -0.17 11.38
CA VAL A 79 -9.29 0.92 12.35
C VAL A 79 -8.41 0.46 13.52
N VAL A 80 -7.08 0.59 13.43
CA VAL A 80 -6.22 0.80 14.62
C VAL A 80 -4.97 1.59 14.21
N MET A 81 -5.07 2.91 14.25
CA MET A 81 -4.19 3.75 15.08
C MET A 81 -4.77 5.17 15.13
N ARG A 82 -5.91 5.33 15.80
CA ARG A 82 -6.28 6.64 16.35
C ARG A 82 -5.37 6.89 17.54
N CYS A 83 -4.24 7.57 17.34
CA CYS A 83 -3.68 8.40 18.41
C CYS A 83 -4.55 9.65 18.50
N GLN A 84 -5.65 9.56 19.23
CA GLN A 84 -6.26 10.73 19.82
C GLN A 84 -5.42 11.03 21.07
N CYS A 85 -4.54 12.04 20.97
CA CYS A 85 -3.79 12.55 22.11
C CYS A 85 -4.79 12.87 23.24
N LEU A 86 -4.63 12.18 24.37
CA LEU A 86 -5.22 12.48 25.68
C LEU A 86 -4.07 12.77 26.64
#